data_AF-A0AAU7C450-F1
#
_entry.id   AF-A0AAU7C450-F1
#
_cell.length_a   1.000
_cell.length_b   1.000
_cell.length_c   1.000
_cell.angle_alpha   90.00
_cell.angle_beta   90.00
_cell.angle_gamma   90.00
#
_symmetry.space_group_name_H-M   'P 1'
#
loop_
_entity.id
_entity.type
_entity.pdbx_description
1 polymer ?
#
loop_
_entity_poly.entity_id
_entity_poly.type
_entity_poly.pdbx_seq_one_letter_code
_entity_poly.pdbx_strand_id
1 'polypeptide(L)' 'MNIYSPKLKGKIVHEYFERKDNISISKLSRQHDIDPRRVGEWIRNYRLRGKLIA' A
#
# COMPACT_ATOMS: atom_id res chain seq x y z
N MET A 1 -8.57 15.01 -5.93
CA MET A 1 -9.44 14.04 -5.22
C MET A 1 -8.61 12.82 -4.83
N ASN A 2 -8.36 12.63 -3.53
CA ASN A 2 -7.78 11.37 -3.04
C ASN A 2 -8.89 10.31 -3.13
N ILE A 3 -8.86 9.47 -4.17
CA ILE A 3 -9.92 8.48 -4.44
C ILE A 3 -9.96 7.40 -3.33
N TYR A 4 -8.85 7.23 -2.58
CA TYR A 4 -8.74 6.22 -1.54
C TYR A 4 -8.64 6.82 -0.15
N SER A 5 -9.42 6.24 0.77
CA SER A 5 -9.40 6.63 2.17
C SER A 5 -8.03 6.32 2.81
N PRO A 6 -7.55 7.14 3.76
CA PRO A 6 -6.32 6.88 4.50
C PRO A 6 -6.32 5.50 5.19
N LYS A 7 -7.50 5.05 5.65
CA LYS A 7 -7.70 3.74 6.27
C LYS A 7 -7.39 2.58 5.29
N LEU A 8 -7.84 2.70 4.04
CA LEU A 8 -7.56 1.70 3.01
C LEU A 8 -6.06 1.67 2.66
N LYS A 9 -5.44 2.84 2.45
CA LYS A 9 -4.00 2.94 2.21
C LYS A 9 -3.20 2.27 3.35
N GLY A 10 -3.61 2.54 4.60
CA GLY A 10 -2.95 1.96 5.76
C GLY A 10 -3.10 0.46 5.89
N LYS A 11 -4.30 -0.08 5.63
CA LYS A 11 -4.52 -1.53 5.59
C LYS A 11 -3.58 -2.21 4.60
N ILE A 12 -3.47 -1.67 3.39
CA ILE A 12 -2.66 -2.23 2.30
C ILE A 12 -1.18 -2.18 2.65
N VAL A 13 -0.70 -1.04 3.14
CA VAL A 13 0.70 -0.92 3.55
C VAL A 13 1.01 -1.87 4.71
N HIS A 14 0.14 -1.98 5.70
CA HIS A 14 0.33 -2.91 6.82
C HIS A 14 0.39 -4.37 6.35
N GLU A 15 -0.57 -4.78 5.51
CA GLU A 15 -0.60 -6.14 4.94
C GLU A 15 0.68 -6.46 4.14
N TYR A 16 1.22 -5.47 3.41
CA TYR A 16 2.50 -5.63 2.71
C TYR A 16 3.66 -5.88 3.68
N PHE A 17 3.73 -5.18 4.81
CA PHE A 17 4.80 -5.37 5.79
C PHE A 17 4.64 -6.66 6.61
N GLU A 18 3.42 -7.05 6.97
CA GLU A 18 3.15 -8.32 7.65
C GLU A 18 3.49 -9.53 6.79
N ARG A 19 3.26 -9.43 5.47
CA ARG A 19 3.45 -10.53 4.52
C ARG A 19 4.67 -10.34 3.63
N LYS A 20 5.62 -9.48 4.01
CA LYS A 20 6.69 -8.97 3.14
C LYS A 20 7.50 -10.07 2.44
N ASP A 21 7.70 -11.21 3.10
CA ASP A 21 8.44 -12.35 2.54
C ASP A 21 7.61 -13.22 1.57
N ASN A 22 6.28 -13.05 1.55
CA ASN A 22 5.33 -13.88 0.81
C ASN A 22 4.36 -13.10 -0.10
N ILE A 23 4.48 -11.77 -0.19
CA ILE A 23 3.61 -10.92 -1.00
C ILE A 23 4.36 -9.91 -1.85
N SER A 24 3.96 -9.80 -3.11
CA SER A 24 4.45 -8.78 -4.03
C SER A 24 3.43 -7.65 -4.17
N ILE A 25 3.89 -6.46 -4.55
CA ILE A 25 3.05 -5.29 -4.81
C ILE A 25 1.97 -5.63 -5.85
N SER A 26 2.32 -6.37 -6.91
CA SER A 26 1.38 -6.80 -7.96
C SER A 26 0.29 -7.73 -7.44
N LYS A 27 0.62 -8.63 -6.50
CA LYS A 27 -0.37 -9.53 -5.88
C LYS A 27 -1.32 -8.75 -4.97
N LEU A 28 -0.78 -7.85 -4.16
CA LEU A 28 -1.53 -6.96 -3.28
C LEU A 28 -2.47 -6.03 -4.07
N SER A 29 -1.95 -5.46 -5.16
CA SER A 29 -2.70 -4.64 -6.12
C SER A 29 -3.91 -5.39 -6.69
N ARG A 30 -3.74 -6.65 -7.14
CA ARG A 30 -4.84 -7.47 -7.64
C ARG A 30 -5.87 -7.81 -6.56
N GLN A 31 -5.45 -8.05 -5.32
CA GLN A 31 -6.38 -8.38 -4.23
C GLN A 31 -7.28 -7.21 -3.84
N HIS A 32 -6.78 -5.99 -3.95
CA HIS A 32 -7.51 -4.78 -3.57
C HIS A 32 -8.06 -3.99 -4.76
N ASP A 33 -7.89 -4.51 -5.99
CA ASP A 33 -8.25 -3.85 -7.26
C ASP A 33 -7.71 -2.41 -7.38
N ILE A 34 -6.43 -2.24 -7.01
CA ILE A 34 -5.76 -0.93 -7.02
C ILE A 34 -4.57 -0.98 -7.94
N ASP A 35 -4.35 0.12 -8.67
CA ASP A 35 -3.19 0.26 -9.54
C ASP A 35 -1.87 -0.03 -8.78
N PRO A 36 -1.01 -0.93 -9.28
CA PRO A 36 0.19 -1.35 -8.58
C PRO A 36 1.21 -0.20 -8.40
N ARG A 37 1.20 0.83 -9.26
CA ARG A 37 2.04 2.02 -9.07
C ARG A 37 1.60 2.77 -7.82
N ARG A 38 0.29 2.93 -7.61
CA ARG A 38 -0.25 3.59 -6.39
C ARG A 38 0.09 2.81 -5.12
N VAL A 39 -0.06 1.48 -5.16
CA VAL A 39 0.34 0.62 -4.03
C VAL A 39 1.83 0.77 -3.72
N GLY A 40 2.67 0.76 -4.75
CA GLY A 40 4.12 0.97 -4.62
C GLY A 40 4.47 2.34 -4.05
N GLU A 41 3.78 3.40 -4.46
CA GLU A 41 3.97 4.74 -3.89
C GLU A 41 3.62 4.78 -2.40
N TRP A 42 2.54 4.14 -1.97
CA TRP A 42 2.15 4.13 -0.55
C TRP A 42 3.17 3.39 0.31
N ILE A 43 3.62 2.22 -0.14
CA ILE A 43 4.65 1.42 0.55
C ILE A 43 5.96 2.21 0.61
N ARG A 44 6.38 2.82 -0.51
CA ARG A 44 7.60 3.61 -0.57
C ARG A 44 7.53 4.82 0.35
N ASN A 45 6.43 5.56 0.34
CA ASN A 45 6.23 6.72 1.21
C ASN A 45 6.22 6.33 2.69
N TYR A 46 5.58 5.21 3.03
CA TYR A 46 5.60 4.68 4.39
C TYR A 46 7.02 4.26 4.82
N ARG A 47 7.78 3.59 3.95
CA ARG A 47 9.18 3.20 4.23
C ARG A 47 10.09 4.42 4.44
N LEU A 48 9.90 5.49 3.66
CA LEU A 48 10.75 6.69 3.72
C LEU A 48 10.40 7.63 4.88
N ARG A 49 9.11 7.74 5.23
CA ARG A 49 8.62 8.75 6.19
C ARG A 49 8.07 8.15 7.48
N GLY A 50 7.91 6.83 7.57
CA GLY A 50 7.25 6.14 8.67
C GLY A 50 5.76 6.48 8.82
N LYS A 51 5.15 7.17 7.83
CA LYS A 51 3.78 7.69 7.91
C LYS A 51 3.07 7.59 6.56
N LEU A 52 1.80 7.20 6.58
CA LEU A 52 0.91 7.28 5.41
C LEU A 52 0.53 8.75 5.20
N ILE A 53 0.83 9.28 4.02
CA ILE A 53 0.42 10.63 3.64
C ILE A 53 -1.08 10.56 3.34
N ALA A 54 -1.88 11.26 4.16
CA ALA A 54 -3.33 11.34 4.07
C ALA A 54 -3.77 11.77 2.67
#